data_AF-B2KU60-F1
#
_entry.id   AF-B2KU60-F1
#
_cell.length_a   1.000
_cell.length_b   1.000
_cell.length_c   1.000
_cell.angle_alpha   90.00
_cell.angle_beta   90.00
_cell.angle_gamma   90.00
#
_symmetry.space_group_name_H-M   'P 1'
#
loop_
_entity.id
_entity.type
_entity.pdbx_description
1 polymer ?
#
loop_
_entity_poly.entity_id
_entity_poly.type
_entity_poly.pdbx_seq_one_letter_code
_entity_poly.pdbx_strand_id
1 'polypeptide(L)'
;MKKPIGKILWRGLGPLLIAIILVAALMLVPFKFGRSSQATIRQAASSMSANVLKGETIKNEAMAENYVPFIGSSELSRMDAFHPSVLAQKYHRDYRPFLMGMAGTQSLTHFLSINALTHVEGKKAVMVLSPQWFVPGGVRKAQFDYFYSPAQMTTFLLHANPNSEADRFAARRLLQFPYTDSDRTVNEALKNIAAGQKLSDGQYWYLKQVKDPMADHQDALFSRLFLNNNQPQLDKAAKTLPSTYDVDDLDGLATRMGMQETNNNPFELKNDFY
;
A
#
# COMPACT_ATOMS: atom_id res chain seq x y z
N MET A 1 22.92 55.22 -7.00
CA MET A 1 23.11 53.88 -7.62
C MET A 1 21.90 53.00 -7.34
N LYS A 2 20.98 52.84 -8.29
CA LYS A 2 19.88 51.86 -8.19
C LYS A 2 20.46 50.48 -8.45
N LYS A 3 20.49 49.58 -7.45
CA LYS A 3 20.85 48.16 -7.68
C LYS A 3 19.88 47.61 -8.72
N PRO A 4 20.36 46.93 -9.79
CA PRO A 4 19.47 46.42 -10.83
C PRO A 4 18.57 45.35 -10.21
N ILE A 5 17.26 45.61 -10.25
CA ILE A 5 16.19 44.77 -9.68
C ILE A 5 16.34 43.30 -10.11
N GLY A 6 16.86 43.04 -11.32
CA GLY A 6 17.16 41.70 -11.83
C GLY A 6 18.17 40.87 -11.01
N LYS A 7 19.17 41.50 -10.36
CA LYS A 7 20.15 40.76 -9.53
C LYS A 7 19.56 40.30 -8.20
N ILE A 8 18.54 40.99 -7.69
CA ILE A 8 17.83 40.61 -6.45
C ILE A 8 16.81 39.52 -6.77
N LEU A 9 16.10 39.67 -7.91
CA LEU A 9 15.12 38.69 -8.37
C LEU A 9 15.76 37.33 -8.71
N TRP A 10 16.93 37.31 -9.34
CA TRP A 10 17.66 36.06 -9.63
C TRP A 10 18.20 35.39 -8.36
N ARG A 11 18.59 36.15 -7.33
CA ARG A 11 19.05 35.56 -6.05
C ARG A 11 17.93 34.89 -5.24
N GLY A 12 16.67 35.27 -5.46
CA GLY A 12 15.50 34.61 -4.85
C GLY A 12 14.87 33.53 -5.74
N LEU A 13 14.66 33.82 -7.04
CA LEU A 13 13.98 32.91 -7.97
C LEU A 13 14.93 31.96 -8.71
N GLY A 14 16.21 32.30 -8.84
CA GLY A 14 17.21 31.46 -9.52
C GLY A 14 17.36 30.10 -8.84
N PRO A 15 17.60 30.03 -7.51
CA PRO A 15 17.62 28.76 -6.78
C PRO A 15 16.31 27.98 -6.88
N LEU A 16 15.15 28.66 -6.88
CA LEU A 16 13.83 28.01 -7.04
C LEU A 16 13.67 27.38 -8.42
N LEU A 17 14.02 28.10 -9.49
CA LEU A 17 13.99 27.58 -10.86
C LEU A 17 14.95 26.41 -11.04
N ILE A 18 16.16 26.50 -10.48
CA ILE A 18 17.12 25.40 -10.49
C ILE A 18 16.54 24.19 -9.74
N ALA A 19 15.91 24.37 -8.58
CA ALA A 19 15.27 23.29 -7.84
C ALA A 19 14.13 22.64 -8.65
N ILE A 20 13.28 23.43 -9.32
CA ILE A 20 12.21 22.91 -10.19
C ILE A 20 12.80 22.10 -11.35
N ILE A 21 13.85 22.61 -12.00
CA ILE A 21 14.52 21.91 -13.11
C ILE A 21 15.17 20.62 -12.60
N LEU A 22 15.82 20.63 -11.44
CA LEU A 22 16.42 19.44 -10.85
C LEU A 22 15.38 18.38 -10.47
N VAL A 23 14.23 18.79 -9.91
CA VAL A 23 13.12 17.88 -9.61
C VAL A 23 12.51 17.32 -10.89
N ALA A 24 12.29 18.16 -11.91
CA ALA A 24 11.80 17.70 -13.21
C ALA A 24 12.79 16.75 -13.88
N ALA A 25 14.09 17.06 -13.84
CA ALA A 25 15.13 16.19 -14.35
C ALA A 25 15.17 14.86 -13.57
N LEU A 26 15.08 14.88 -12.25
CA LEU A 26 15.02 13.67 -11.42
C LEU A 26 13.81 12.79 -11.78
N MET A 27 12.66 13.40 -12.08
CA MET A 27 11.44 12.70 -12.50
C MET A 27 11.54 12.12 -13.93
N LEU A 28 12.33 12.76 -14.81
CA LEU A 28 12.48 12.37 -16.22
C LEU A 28 13.66 11.41 -16.46
N VAL A 29 14.63 11.35 -15.55
CA VAL A 29 15.75 10.40 -15.66
C VAL A 29 15.20 8.98 -15.47
N PRO A 30 15.43 8.07 -16.42
CA PRO A 30 15.00 6.68 -16.31
C PRO A 30 15.90 5.93 -15.33
N PHE A 31 15.72 6.19 -14.04
CA PHE A 31 16.41 5.45 -12.99
C PHE A 31 15.92 4.00 -13.01
N LYS A 32 16.71 3.11 -13.62
CA LYS A 32 16.53 1.67 -13.46
C LYS A 32 17.10 1.27 -12.10
N PHE A 33 16.34 1.51 -11.03
CA PHE A 33 16.66 0.90 -9.75
C PHE A 33 16.55 -0.61 -9.93
N GLY A 34 17.66 -1.33 -9.69
CA GLY A 34 17.64 -2.79 -9.67
C GLY A 34 16.68 -3.32 -8.60
N ARG A 35 16.55 -4.66 -8.57
CA ARG A 35 15.67 -5.33 -7.60
C ARG A 35 15.92 -4.88 -6.18
N SER A 36 14.86 -4.72 -5.39
CA SER A 36 15.01 -4.35 -3.98
C SER A 36 15.83 -5.41 -3.24
N SER A 37 16.62 -4.98 -2.26
CA SER A 37 17.38 -5.92 -1.44
C SER A 37 16.44 -6.78 -0.61
N GLN A 38 16.89 -8.00 -0.25
CA GLN A 38 16.16 -8.87 0.68
C GLN A 38 15.85 -8.20 2.03
N ALA A 39 16.73 -7.30 2.49
CA ALA A 39 16.50 -6.52 3.70
C ALA A 39 15.35 -5.51 3.50
N THR A 40 15.32 -4.83 2.35
CA THR A 40 14.25 -3.89 1.98
C THR A 40 12.90 -4.60 1.89
N ILE A 41 12.83 -5.77 1.26
CA ILE A 41 11.59 -6.55 1.15
C ILE A 41 11.11 -6.99 2.53
N ARG A 42 12.00 -7.52 3.38
CA ARG A 42 11.67 -7.88 4.78
C ARG A 42 11.14 -6.71 5.59
N GLN A 43 11.80 -5.56 5.49
CA GLN A 43 11.38 -4.34 6.18
C GLN A 43 10.01 -3.89 5.67
N ALA A 44 9.82 -3.83 4.35
CA ALA A 44 8.56 -3.44 3.74
C ALA A 44 7.40 -4.36 4.14
N ALA A 45 7.63 -5.68 4.19
CA ALA A 45 6.63 -6.69 4.51
C ALA A 45 5.97 -6.51 5.88
N SER A 46 6.66 -5.87 6.84
CA SER A 46 6.11 -5.56 8.17
C SER A 46 5.89 -4.06 8.40
N SER A 47 6.31 -3.19 7.46
CA SER A 47 6.31 -1.73 7.65
C SER A 47 4.93 -1.08 7.72
N MET A 48 3.93 -1.69 7.07
CA MET A 48 2.61 -1.10 6.82
C MET A 48 2.70 0.33 6.25
N SER A 49 3.69 0.57 5.38
CA SER A 49 3.89 1.88 4.76
C SER A 49 2.83 2.15 3.68
N ALA A 50 2.23 3.35 3.72
CA ALA A 50 1.31 3.80 2.67
C ALA A 50 1.99 3.85 1.30
N ASN A 51 3.29 4.16 1.24
CA ASN A 51 4.05 4.19 -0.02
C ASN A 51 4.18 2.79 -0.60
N VAL A 52 4.45 1.78 0.22
CA VAL A 52 4.50 0.37 -0.22
C VAL A 52 3.12 -0.11 -0.67
N LEU A 53 2.07 0.27 0.07
CA LEU A 53 0.70 -0.12 -0.27
C LEU A 53 0.26 0.48 -1.61
N LYS A 54 0.57 1.75 -1.87
CA LYS A 54 0.27 2.46 -3.13
C LYS A 54 1.17 2.04 -4.28
N GLY A 55 2.41 1.68 -3.99
CA GLY A 55 3.38 1.18 -4.95
C GLY A 55 3.03 -0.21 -5.49
N GLU A 56 3.86 -0.70 -6.40
CA GLU A 56 3.70 -2.03 -7.02
C GLU A 56 4.99 -2.85 -6.92
N THR A 57 6.14 -2.23 -7.13
CA THR A 57 7.48 -2.84 -7.23
C THR A 57 7.80 -3.75 -6.05
N ILE A 58 7.83 -3.23 -4.82
CA ILE A 58 8.25 -4.01 -3.65
C ILE A 58 7.27 -5.16 -3.35
N LYS A 59 5.96 -4.93 -3.57
CA LYS A 59 4.94 -5.97 -3.39
C LYS A 59 5.12 -7.07 -4.42
N ASN A 60 5.32 -6.73 -5.70
CA ASN A 60 5.50 -7.67 -6.78
C ASN A 60 6.81 -8.48 -6.62
N GLU A 61 7.88 -7.84 -6.17
CA GLU A 61 9.13 -8.54 -5.80
C GLU A 61 8.92 -9.50 -4.63
N ALA A 62 8.17 -9.10 -3.60
CA ALA A 62 7.82 -9.99 -2.49
C ALA A 62 6.92 -11.15 -2.96
N MET A 63 5.93 -10.88 -3.80
CA MET A 63 5.04 -11.89 -4.36
C MET A 63 5.75 -12.82 -5.32
N ALA A 64 6.92 -12.47 -5.88
CA ALA A 64 7.75 -13.41 -6.64
C ALA A 64 8.47 -14.44 -5.72
N GLU A 65 8.51 -14.19 -4.42
CA GLU A 65 9.13 -15.04 -3.40
C GLU A 65 8.07 -15.77 -2.55
N ASN A 66 8.46 -16.22 -1.35
CA ASN A 66 7.60 -16.94 -0.39
C ASN A 66 6.86 -16.00 0.57
N TYR A 67 6.47 -14.80 0.10
CA TYR A 67 5.59 -13.93 0.85
C TYR A 67 4.12 -14.23 0.56
N VAL A 68 3.31 -14.19 1.61
CA VAL A 68 1.85 -14.33 1.53
C VAL A 68 1.24 -12.96 1.84
N PRO A 69 0.37 -12.40 0.98
CA PRO A 69 -0.29 -11.14 1.27
C PRO A 69 -1.30 -11.33 2.40
N PHE A 70 -1.15 -10.55 3.46
CA PHE A 70 -2.07 -10.44 4.58
C PHE A 70 -2.80 -9.11 4.44
N ILE A 71 -4.03 -9.16 3.95
CA ILE A 71 -4.81 -8.01 3.53
C ILE A 71 -5.80 -7.66 4.65
N GLY A 72 -5.82 -6.40 5.04
CA GLY A 72 -6.58 -5.94 6.21
C GLY A 72 -6.50 -4.44 6.40
N SER A 73 -6.71 -3.95 7.62
CA SER A 73 -6.62 -2.54 8.02
C SER A 73 -5.70 -2.32 9.23
N SER A 74 -6.19 -1.63 10.27
CA SER A 74 -5.43 -1.28 11.47
C SER A 74 -5.12 -2.47 12.39
N GLU A 75 -5.83 -3.58 12.25
CA GLU A 75 -5.60 -4.80 13.03
C GLU A 75 -4.21 -5.40 12.75
N LEU A 76 -3.70 -5.25 11.52
CA LEU A 76 -2.38 -5.74 11.14
C LEU A 76 -1.25 -4.97 11.85
N SER A 77 -1.52 -3.79 12.43
CA SER A 77 -0.50 -3.01 13.16
C SER A 77 -0.42 -3.36 14.63
N ARG A 78 -1.28 -4.26 15.12
CA ARG A 78 -1.30 -4.71 16.52
C ARG A 78 -0.22 -5.77 16.70
N MET A 79 1.01 -5.29 16.69
CA MET A 79 2.21 -6.14 16.73
C MET A 79 2.53 -6.55 18.17
N ASP A 80 2.15 -7.79 18.51
CA ASP A 80 2.46 -8.47 19.76
C ASP A 80 3.23 -9.77 19.52
N ALA A 81 3.46 -10.56 20.57
CA ALA A 81 4.16 -11.85 20.47
C ALA A 81 3.42 -12.89 19.60
N PHE A 82 2.11 -12.80 19.48
CA PHE A 82 1.26 -13.77 18.79
C PHE A 82 0.89 -13.32 17.38
N HIS A 83 1.30 -12.12 16.98
CA HIS A 83 1.11 -11.59 15.64
C HIS A 83 1.68 -12.55 14.57
N PRO A 84 0.99 -12.76 13.42
CA PRO A 84 1.41 -13.72 12.40
C PRO A 84 2.86 -13.56 11.92
N SER A 85 3.35 -12.32 11.80
CA SER A 85 4.73 -12.05 11.40
C SER A 85 5.75 -12.51 12.46
N VAL A 86 5.42 -12.40 13.75
CA VAL A 86 6.27 -12.87 14.85
C VAL A 86 6.29 -14.39 14.89
N LEU A 87 5.12 -15.04 14.81
CA LEU A 87 5.03 -16.50 14.79
C LEU A 87 5.76 -17.10 13.58
N ALA A 88 5.57 -16.54 12.39
CA ALA A 88 6.26 -17.00 11.18
C ALA A 88 7.78 -16.89 11.30
N GLN A 89 8.28 -15.80 11.90
CA GLN A 89 9.70 -15.60 12.14
C GLN A 89 10.25 -16.54 13.22
N LYS A 90 9.59 -16.60 14.39
CA LYS A 90 10.02 -17.39 15.56
C LYS A 90 10.15 -18.86 15.23
N TYR A 91 9.18 -19.41 14.52
CA TYR A 91 9.08 -20.83 14.22
C TYR A 91 9.58 -21.18 12.81
N HIS A 92 10.31 -20.26 12.18
CA HIS A 92 10.95 -20.46 10.87
C HIS A 92 10.01 -21.08 9.82
N ARG A 93 8.79 -20.55 9.74
CA ARG A 93 7.80 -21.04 8.76
C ARG A 93 8.33 -20.84 7.34
N ASP A 94 7.84 -21.68 6.44
CA ASP A 94 8.18 -21.69 5.01
C ASP A 94 7.58 -20.50 4.24
N TYR A 95 6.75 -19.69 4.89
CA TYR A 95 6.17 -18.46 4.36
C TYR A 95 6.42 -17.26 5.27
N ARG A 96 6.30 -16.06 4.70
CA ARG A 96 6.37 -14.79 5.43
C ARG A 96 5.14 -13.93 5.16
N PRO A 97 4.45 -13.41 6.18
CA PRO A 97 3.39 -12.43 5.97
C PRO A 97 3.93 -11.16 5.31
N PHE A 98 3.20 -10.65 4.33
CA PHE A 98 3.38 -9.31 3.79
C PHE A 98 2.11 -8.50 4.12
N LEU A 99 2.23 -7.59 5.09
CA LEU A 99 1.10 -6.85 5.64
C LEU A 99 0.64 -5.76 4.66
N MET A 100 -0.54 -5.95 4.10
CA MET A 100 -1.19 -5.07 3.14
C MET A 100 -2.45 -4.44 3.77
N GLY A 101 -2.24 -3.44 4.61
CA GLY A 101 -3.34 -2.76 5.28
C GLY A 101 -2.87 -1.66 6.20
N MET A 102 -3.75 -0.70 6.43
CA MET A 102 -3.56 0.40 7.38
C MET A 102 -4.94 0.87 7.87
N ALA A 103 -4.98 1.71 8.92
CA ALA A 103 -6.23 2.33 9.33
C ALA A 103 -6.90 3.07 8.14
N GLY A 104 -8.14 2.68 7.82
CA GLY A 104 -8.91 3.26 6.72
C GLY A 104 -8.79 2.53 5.38
N THR A 105 -7.91 1.53 5.23
CA THR A 105 -7.93 0.66 4.04
C THR A 105 -9.15 -0.26 4.10
N GLN A 106 -9.87 -0.36 3.00
CA GLN A 106 -11.04 -1.23 2.85
C GLN A 106 -11.03 -1.89 1.47
N SER A 107 -12.06 -2.68 1.15
CA SER A 107 -12.10 -3.53 -0.05
C SER A 107 -11.80 -2.83 -1.37
N LEU A 108 -12.24 -1.57 -1.58
CA LEU A 108 -11.98 -0.87 -2.85
C LEU A 108 -10.50 -0.49 -3.03
N THR A 109 -9.83 -0.08 -1.95
CA THR A 109 -8.37 0.14 -1.96
C THR A 109 -7.63 -1.17 -2.21
N HIS A 110 -8.04 -2.24 -1.52
CA HIS A 110 -7.43 -3.56 -1.70
C HIS A 110 -7.67 -4.12 -3.11
N PHE A 111 -8.84 -3.89 -3.70
CA PHE A 111 -9.14 -4.29 -5.07
C PHE A 111 -8.10 -3.73 -6.06
N LEU A 112 -7.81 -2.43 -5.99
CA LEU A 112 -6.78 -1.82 -6.84
C LEU A 112 -5.39 -2.39 -6.54
N SER A 113 -5.04 -2.52 -5.26
CA SER A 113 -3.75 -3.04 -4.85
C SER A 113 -3.51 -4.50 -5.25
N ILE A 114 -4.56 -5.33 -5.26
CA ILE A 114 -4.50 -6.76 -5.65
C ILE A 114 -4.48 -6.90 -7.17
N ASN A 115 -5.26 -6.10 -7.91
CA ASN A 115 -5.22 -6.10 -9.38
C ASN A 115 -3.83 -5.75 -9.93
N ALA A 116 -3.06 -4.98 -9.17
CA ALA A 116 -1.68 -4.63 -9.50
C ALA A 116 -0.63 -5.69 -9.08
N LEU A 117 -1.04 -6.76 -8.39
CA LEU A 117 -0.10 -7.80 -7.99
C LEU A 117 0.23 -8.73 -9.16
N THR A 118 1.52 -9.03 -9.32
CA THR A 118 2.01 -10.06 -10.23
C THR A 118 2.50 -11.29 -9.45
N HIS A 119 2.68 -12.41 -10.16
CA HIS A 119 3.14 -13.68 -9.57
C HIS A 119 2.22 -14.28 -8.49
N VAL A 120 0.92 -13.94 -8.51
CA VAL A 120 -0.07 -14.39 -7.50
C VAL A 120 -0.95 -15.57 -7.96
N GLU A 121 -0.89 -15.96 -9.24
CA GLU A 121 -1.66 -17.09 -9.74
C GLU A 121 -1.25 -18.39 -9.04
N GLY A 122 -2.23 -19.14 -8.52
CA GLY A 122 -2.01 -20.34 -7.73
C GLY A 122 -1.45 -20.12 -6.32
N LYS A 123 -1.28 -18.86 -5.87
CA LYS A 123 -0.79 -18.53 -4.53
C LYS A 123 -1.92 -18.33 -3.52
N LYS A 124 -1.57 -18.48 -2.24
CA LYS A 124 -2.48 -18.25 -1.10
C LYS A 124 -2.45 -16.78 -0.68
N ALA A 125 -3.55 -16.31 -0.10
CA ALA A 125 -3.69 -15.00 0.52
C ALA A 125 -4.50 -15.12 1.82
N VAL A 126 -4.31 -14.15 2.73
CA VAL A 126 -5.14 -13.98 3.92
C VAL A 126 -5.87 -12.65 3.79
N MET A 127 -7.20 -12.66 3.98
CA MET A 127 -8.04 -11.46 3.96
C MET A 127 -8.78 -11.37 5.29
N VAL A 128 -8.53 -10.31 6.05
CA VAL A 128 -9.30 -9.98 7.25
C VAL A 128 -10.46 -9.08 6.85
N LEU A 129 -11.68 -9.48 7.20
CA LEU A 129 -12.88 -8.69 6.98
C LEU A 129 -13.35 -8.09 8.30
N SER A 130 -13.26 -6.76 8.42
CA SER A 130 -13.73 -6.04 9.59
C SER A 130 -15.19 -5.61 9.37
N PRO A 131 -16.14 -6.04 10.25
CA PRO A 131 -17.55 -5.65 10.14
C PRO A 131 -17.76 -4.13 10.09
N GLN A 132 -16.88 -3.36 10.72
CA GLN A 132 -16.90 -1.89 10.77
C GLN A 132 -16.72 -1.24 9.38
N TRP A 133 -16.30 -1.99 8.36
CA TRP A 133 -16.23 -1.48 6.97
C TRP A 133 -17.61 -1.41 6.31
N PHE A 134 -18.58 -2.20 6.77
CA PHE A 134 -19.89 -2.39 6.13
C PHE A 134 -20.94 -1.41 6.65
N VAL A 135 -20.60 -0.12 6.67
CA VAL A 135 -21.53 0.96 7.02
C VAL A 135 -22.35 1.40 5.79
N PRO A 136 -23.56 1.98 5.95
CA PRO A 136 -24.42 2.35 4.81
C PRO A 136 -23.76 3.27 3.77
N GLY A 137 -22.84 4.14 4.18
CA GLY A 137 -22.07 5.02 3.28
C GLY A 137 -20.82 4.39 2.66
N GLY A 138 -20.45 3.17 3.07
CA GLY A 138 -19.20 2.51 2.73
C GLY A 138 -17.95 3.28 3.18
N VAL A 139 -16.84 3.03 2.47
CA VAL A 139 -15.56 3.74 2.72
C VAL A 139 -15.72 5.25 2.57
N ARG A 140 -15.16 6.00 3.53
CA ARG A 140 -15.18 7.47 3.47
C ARG A 140 -14.26 7.95 2.34
N LYS A 141 -14.67 8.99 1.61
CA LYS A 141 -13.89 9.55 0.49
C LYS A 141 -12.46 9.89 0.87
N ALA A 142 -12.26 10.61 1.99
CA ALA A 142 -10.92 10.96 2.47
C ALA A 142 -10.03 9.74 2.80
N GLN A 143 -10.61 8.63 3.25
CA GLN A 143 -9.84 7.40 3.50
C GLN A 143 -9.39 6.77 2.19
N PHE A 144 -10.29 6.65 1.22
CA PHE A 144 -9.94 6.16 -0.11
C PHE A 144 -8.90 7.07 -0.79
N ASP A 145 -9.12 8.38 -0.79
CA ASP A 145 -8.23 9.37 -1.42
C ASP A 145 -6.83 9.32 -0.80
N TYR A 146 -6.72 9.10 0.51
CA TYR A 146 -5.43 8.93 1.17
C TYR A 146 -4.65 7.73 0.62
N PHE A 147 -5.31 6.66 0.19
CA PHE A 147 -4.66 5.46 -0.36
C PHE A 147 -4.74 5.35 -1.88
N TYR A 148 -5.31 6.34 -2.57
CA TYR A 148 -5.38 6.35 -4.02
C TYR A 148 -3.98 6.24 -4.63
N SER A 149 -3.84 5.33 -5.60
CA SER A 149 -2.62 5.13 -6.35
C SER A 149 -2.88 5.34 -7.85
N PRO A 150 -2.28 6.37 -8.48
CA PRO A 150 -2.31 6.54 -9.92
C PRO A 150 -1.74 5.33 -10.68
N ALA A 151 -0.73 4.65 -10.10
CA ALA A 151 -0.12 3.45 -10.66
C ALA A 151 -1.16 2.32 -10.77
N GLN A 152 -1.76 1.96 -9.64
CA GLN A 152 -2.73 0.85 -9.57
C GLN A 152 -4.00 1.15 -10.36
N MET A 153 -4.41 2.43 -10.43
CA MET A 153 -5.51 2.85 -11.30
C MET A 153 -5.16 2.65 -12.79
N THR A 154 -3.94 2.99 -13.19
CA THR A 154 -3.45 2.78 -14.56
C THR A 154 -3.40 1.29 -14.88
N THR A 155 -2.85 0.48 -13.97
CA THR A 155 -2.81 -0.98 -14.08
C THR A 155 -4.21 -1.58 -14.21
N PHE A 156 -5.16 -1.15 -13.37
CA PHE A 156 -6.56 -1.58 -13.47
C PHE A 156 -7.14 -1.23 -14.85
N LEU A 157 -7.03 0.03 -15.30
CA LEU A 157 -7.62 0.45 -16.58
C LEU A 157 -7.02 -0.29 -17.79
N LEU A 158 -5.73 -0.56 -17.78
CA LEU A 158 -5.05 -1.30 -18.85
C LEU A 158 -5.47 -2.76 -18.95
N HIS A 159 -5.91 -3.37 -17.84
CA HIS A 159 -6.29 -4.79 -17.77
C HIS A 159 -7.80 -5.03 -17.58
N ALA A 160 -8.58 -3.98 -17.36
CA ALA A 160 -10.01 -4.09 -17.11
C ALA A 160 -10.74 -4.75 -18.29
N ASN A 161 -11.58 -5.73 -17.98
CA ASN A 161 -12.45 -6.36 -18.94
C ASN A 161 -13.81 -5.63 -18.95
N PRO A 162 -14.17 -4.90 -20.01
CA PRO A 162 -15.43 -4.16 -20.07
C PRO A 162 -16.68 -5.08 -20.04
N ASN A 163 -16.53 -6.38 -20.30
CA ASN A 163 -17.61 -7.35 -20.18
C ASN A 163 -17.75 -7.93 -18.76
N SER A 164 -16.77 -7.70 -17.87
CA SER A 164 -16.79 -8.16 -16.48
C SER A 164 -17.71 -7.28 -15.64
N GLU A 165 -18.72 -7.88 -15.00
CA GLU A 165 -19.58 -7.15 -14.06
C GLU A 165 -18.79 -6.53 -12.92
N ALA A 166 -17.77 -7.24 -12.42
CA ALA A 166 -16.90 -6.79 -11.34
C ALA A 166 -16.11 -5.52 -11.74
N ASP A 167 -15.52 -5.50 -12.94
CA ASP A 167 -14.73 -4.35 -13.40
C ASP A 167 -15.61 -3.14 -13.68
N ARG A 168 -16.79 -3.38 -14.27
CA ARG A 168 -17.78 -2.32 -14.48
C ARG A 168 -18.27 -1.75 -13.15
N PHE A 169 -18.49 -2.59 -12.13
CA PHE A 169 -18.87 -2.16 -10.79
C PHE A 169 -17.75 -1.36 -10.12
N ALA A 170 -16.51 -1.86 -10.17
CA ALA A 170 -15.35 -1.16 -9.65
C ALA A 170 -15.21 0.23 -10.30
N ALA A 171 -15.29 0.32 -11.63
CA ALA A 171 -15.24 1.59 -12.34
C ALA A 171 -16.35 2.57 -11.90
N ARG A 172 -17.60 2.10 -11.77
CA ARG A 172 -18.71 2.92 -11.22
C ARG A 172 -18.44 3.41 -9.80
N ARG A 173 -17.85 2.59 -8.94
CA ARG A 173 -17.49 2.99 -7.57
C ARG A 173 -16.37 4.02 -7.58
N LEU A 174 -15.32 3.80 -8.36
CA LEU A 174 -14.16 4.69 -8.46
C LEU A 174 -14.55 6.10 -8.93
N LEU A 175 -15.49 6.22 -9.87
CA LEU A 175 -16.03 7.51 -10.33
C LEU A 175 -16.74 8.35 -9.25
N GLN A 176 -16.99 7.82 -8.06
CA GLN A 176 -17.60 8.58 -6.95
C GLN A 176 -16.58 9.31 -6.07
N PHE A 177 -15.28 9.10 -6.31
CA PHE A 177 -14.19 9.66 -5.52
C PHE A 177 -13.53 10.85 -6.24
N PRO A 178 -13.35 12.01 -5.56
CA PRO A 178 -12.91 13.26 -6.19
C PRO A 178 -11.58 13.17 -6.93
N TYR A 179 -10.66 12.32 -6.45
CA TYR A 179 -9.33 12.23 -7.05
C TYR A 179 -9.36 11.71 -8.50
N THR A 180 -10.41 10.98 -8.88
CA THR A 180 -10.59 10.51 -10.26
C THR A 180 -10.93 11.63 -11.25
N ASP A 181 -11.27 12.83 -10.78
CA ASP A 181 -11.54 14.00 -11.62
C ASP A 181 -10.28 14.81 -11.94
N SER A 182 -9.14 14.50 -11.29
CA SER A 182 -7.87 15.21 -11.49
C SER A 182 -7.21 14.94 -12.85
N ASP A 183 -7.59 13.84 -13.50
CA ASP A 183 -7.08 13.42 -14.80
C ASP A 183 -8.26 13.06 -15.71
N ARG A 184 -8.53 13.94 -16.67
CA ARG A 184 -9.67 13.81 -17.58
C ARG A 184 -9.62 12.50 -18.38
N THR A 185 -8.45 12.09 -18.86
CA THR A 185 -8.31 10.88 -19.68
C THR A 185 -8.58 9.63 -18.86
N VAL A 186 -8.07 9.58 -17.62
CA VAL A 186 -8.37 8.50 -16.66
C VAL A 186 -9.86 8.47 -16.30
N ASN A 187 -10.48 9.63 -16.09
CA ASN A 187 -11.91 9.74 -15.79
C ASN A 187 -12.79 9.22 -16.93
N GLU A 188 -12.49 9.63 -18.17
CA GLU A 188 -13.19 9.15 -19.37
C GLU A 188 -12.97 7.65 -19.61
N ALA A 189 -11.76 7.15 -19.35
CA ALA A 189 -11.47 5.71 -19.39
C ALA A 189 -12.32 4.93 -18.37
N LEU A 190 -12.44 5.41 -17.13
CA LEU A 190 -13.33 4.82 -16.12
C LEU A 190 -14.80 4.83 -16.55
N LYS A 191 -15.27 5.92 -17.17
CA LYS A 191 -16.64 6.01 -17.71
C LYS A 191 -16.88 4.97 -18.80
N ASN A 192 -15.91 4.75 -19.69
CA ASN A 192 -15.99 3.71 -20.72
C ASN A 192 -16.11 2.32 -20.08
N ILE A 193 -15.21 1.96 -19.16
CA ILE A 193 -15.28 0.67 -18.46
C ILE A 193 -16.61 0.53 -17.71
N ALA A 194 -17.06 1.54 -16.97
CA ALA A 194 -18.35 1.53 -16.27
C ALA A 194 -19.55 1.26 -17.20
N ALA A 195 -19.51 1.82 -18.41
CA ALA A 195 -20.51 1.64 -19.46
C ALA A 195 -20.40 0.30 -20.21
N GLY A 196 -19.37 -0.51 -19.92
CA GLY A 196 -19.10 -1.76 -20.64
C GLY A 196 -18.45 -1.52 -22.01
N GLN A 197 -17.75 -0.41 -22.16
CA GLN A 197 -17.02 -0.04 -23.37
C GLN A 197 -15.51 -0.19 -23.13
N LYS A 198 -14.79 -0.63 -24.17
CA LYS A 198 -13.32 -0.68 -24.14
C LYS A 198 -12.72 0.73 -24.12
N LEU A 199 -11.45 0.81 -23.72
CA LEU A 199 -10.65 2.02 -23.90
C LEU A 199 -10.57 2.40 -25.39
N SER A 200 -10.58 3.70 -25.68
CA SER A 200 -10.21 4.18 -27.01
C SER A 200 -8.71 4.02 -27.23
N ASP A 201 -8.26 3.97 -28.50
CA ASP A 201 -6.84 3.82 -28.81
C ASP A 201 -5.99 4.95 -28.21
N GLY A 202 -6.53 6.17 -28.18
CA GLY A 202 -5.88 7.32 -27.53
C GLY A 202 -5.80 7.20 -26.01
N GLN A 203 -6.85 6.69 -25.36
CA GLN A 203 -6.84 6.43 -23.91
C GLN A 203 -5.82 5.33 -23.57
N TYR A 204 -5.83 4.23 -24.32
CA TYR A 204 -4.88 3.13 -24.13
C TYR A 204 -3.43 3.61 -24.34
N TRP A 205 -3.17 4.37 -25.41
CA TRP A 205 -1.86 4.96 -25.66
C TRP A 205 -1.41 5.87 -24.52
N TYR A 206 -2.28 6.77 -24.05
CA TYR A 206 -1.95 7.66 -22.94
C TYR A 206 -1.62 6.88 -21.66
N LEU A 207 -2.46 5.92 -21.29
CA LEU A 207 -2.23 5.09 -20.11
C LEU A 207 -0.92 4.31 -20.25
N LYS A 208 -0.69 3.65 -21.40
CA LYS A 208 0.45 2.76 -21.57
C LYS A 208 1.78 3.46 -21.78
N GLN A 209 1.79 4.60 -22.48
CA GLN A 209 3.03 5.27 -22.90
C GLN A 209 3.37 6.48 -22.02
N VAL A 210 2.41 7.01 -21.27
CA VAL A 210 2.62 8.19 -20.42
C VAL A 210 2.44 7.83 -18.96
N LYS A 211 1.29 7.27 -18.57
CA LYS A 211 0.97 7.04 -17.15
C LYS A 211 1.76 5.89 -16.54
N ASP A 212 1.81 4.76 -17.24
CA ASP A 212 2.48 3.53 -16.79
C ASP A 212 3.99 3.79 -16.52
N PRO A 213 4.78 4.38 -17.44
CA PRO A 213 6.19 4.63 -17.18
C PRO A 213 6.43 5.70 -16.09
N MET A 214 5.58 6.71 -16.00
CA MET A 214 5.66 7.72 -14.93
C MET A 214 5.40 7.11 -13.57
N ALA A 215 4.41 6.21 -13.48
CA ALA A 215 4.08 5.48 -12.27
C ALA A 215 5.25 4.58 -11.83
N ASP A 216 5.84 3.82 -12.75
CA ASP A 216 7.02 2.99 -12.49
C ASP A 216 8.19 3.83 -11.94
N HIS A 217 8.47 4.97 -12.56
CA HIS A 217 9.54 5.87 -12.10
C HIS A 217 9.28 6.41 -10.69
N GLN A 218 8.04 6.85 -10.42
CA GLN A 218 7.66 7.34 -9.09
C GLN A 218 7.75 6.24 -8.05
N ASP A 219 7.24 5.04 -8.37
CA ASP A 219 7.27 3.92 -7.46
C ASP A 219 8.71 3.52 -7.10
N ALA A 220 9.59 3.46 -8.10
CA ALA A 220 11.00 3.11 -7.88
C ALA A 220 11.75 4.15 -7.01
N LEU A 221 11.37 5.43 -7.09
CA LEU A 221 11.94 6.51 -6.29
C LEU A 221 11.37 6.57 -4.86
N PHE A 222 10.06 6.40 -4.70
CA PHE A 222 9.36 6.79 -3.47
C PHE A 222 8.89 5.61 -2.61
N SER A 223 8.68 4.41 -3.17
CA SER A 223 8.18 3.24 -2.40
C SER A 223 9.12 2.81 -1.27
N ARG A 224 10.42 3.04 -1.45
CA ARG A 224 11.48 2.70 -0.50
C ARG A 224 11.69 3.76 0.59
N LEU A 225 11.06 4.92 0.45
CA LEU A 225 11.17 6.00 1.42
C LEU A 225 10.20 5.79 2.57
N PHE A 226 10.62 6.22 3.76
CA PHE A 226 9.81 6.19 4.98
C PHE A 226 9.30 4.78 5.34
N LEU A 227 10.11 3.75 5.06
CA LEU A 227 9.83 2.39 5.54
C LEU A 227 10.08 2.32 7.04
N ASN A 228 9.03 2.10 7.82
CA ASN A 228 9.17 1.80 9.24
C ASN A 228 9.93 0.49 9.43
N ASN A 229 10.92 0.49 10.31
CA ASN A 229 11.68 -0.72 10.64
C ASN A 229 11.05 -1.41 11.86
N ASN A 230 10.13 -2.34 11.59
CA ASN A 230 9.47 -3.13 12.64
C ASN A 230 10.28 -4.39 13.03
N GLN A 231 11.42 -4.66 12.38
CA GLN A 231 12.25 -5.83 12.68
C GLN A 231 12.70 -5.91 14.15
N PRO A 232 13.16 -4.82 14.81
CA PRO A 232 13.51 -4.90 16.22
C PRO A 232 12.34 -5.25 17.14
N GLN A 233 11.12 -4.81 16.79
CA GLN A 233 9.91 -5.17 17.53
C GLN A 233 9.57 -6.65 17.34
N LEU A 234 9.66 -7.16 16.10
CA LEU A 234 9.49 -8.59 15.80
C LEU A 234 10.49 -9.45 16.57
N ASP A 235 11.77 -9.06 16.58
CA ASP A 235 12.84 -9.79 17.26
C ASP A 235 12.64 -9.81 18.78
N LYS A 236 12.19 -8.68 19.35
CA LYS A 236 11.87 -8.59 20.79
C LYS A 236 10.68 -9.48 21.14
N ALA A 237 9.62 -9.44 20.35
CA ALA A 237 8.41 -10.23 20.56
C ALA A 237 8.68 -11.74 20.39
N ALA A 238 9.47 -12.14 19.39
CA ALA A 238 9.83 -13.54 19.18
C ALA A 238 10.62 -14.14 20.36
N LYS A 239 11.37 -13.33 21.11
CA LYS A 239 12.13 -13.79 22.29
C LYS A 239 11.24 -14.15 23.48
N THR A 240 10.00 -13.64 23.56
CA THR A 240 9.08 -13.98 24.66
C THR A 240 8.36 -15.31 24.45
N LEU A 241 8.40 -15.84 23.22
CA LEU A 241 7.74 -17.09 22.87
C LEU A 241 8.57 -18.33 23.23
N PRO A 242 7.91 -19.47 23.54
CA PRO A 242 8.59 -20.76 23.71
C PRO A 242 9.33 -21.18 22.45
N SER A 243 10.36 -22.03 22.60
CA SER A 243 11.17 -22.52 21.47
C SER A 243 10.39 -23.47 20.55
N THR A 244 9.47 -24.24 21.10
CA THR A 244 8.58 -25.15 20.38
C THR A 244 7.22 -24.49 20.15
N TYR A 245 6.60 -24.80 19.01
CA TYR A 245 5.23 -24.35 18.71
C TYR A 245 4.25 -25.34 19.32
N ASP A 246 3.49 -24.88 20.31
CA ASP A 246 2.38 -25.61 20.91
C ASP A 246 1.22 -24.62 21.14
N VAL A 247 0.01 -24.99 20.74
CA VAL A 247 -1.12 -24.05 20.72
C VAL A 247 -1.61 -23.76 22.14
N ASP A 248 -1.61 -24.76 23.03
CA ASP A 248 -2.12 -24.61 24.39
C ASP A 248 -1.13 -23.78 25.24
N ASP A 249 0.18 -24.00 25.05
CA ASP A 249 1.22 -23.17 25.68
C ASP A 249 1.13 -21.70 25.23
N LEU A 250 0.91 -21.48 23.93
CA LEU A 250 0.78 -20.14 23.36
C LEU A 250 -0.48 -19.44 23.84
N ASP A 251 -1.62 -20.13 23.88
CA ASP A 251 -2.90 -19.60 24.37
C ASP A 251 -2.82 -19.24 25.86
N GLY A 252 -2.22 -20.11 26.67
CA GLY A 252 -1.97 -19.84 28.09
C GLY A 252 -1.04 -18.65 28.30
N LEU A 253 -0.01 -18.48 27.47
CA LEU A 253 0.87 -17.32 27.51
C LEU A 253 0.14 -16.03 27.07
N ALA A 254 -0.65 -16.10 25.99
CA ALA A 254 -1.43 -14.98 25.48
C ALA A 254 -2.44 -14.49 26.51
N THR A 255 -3.15 -15.40 27.17
CA THR A 255 -4.08 -15.10 28.25
C THR A 255 -3.40 -14.35 29.39
N ARG A 256 -2.26 -14.85 29.88
CA ARG A 256 -1.51 -14.18 30.96
C ARG A 256 -1.02 -12.78 30.56
N MET A 257 -0.49 -12.65 29.34
CA MET A 257 -0.03 -11.34 28.84
C MET A 257 -1.18 -10.36 28.65
N GLY A 258 -2.31 -10.82 28.10
CA GLY A 258 -3.52 -10.02 27.93
C GLY A 258 -4.02 -9.45 29.25
N MET A 259 -4.19 -10.30 30.28
CA MET A 259 -4.64 -9.87 31.62
C MET A 259 -3.73 -8.80 32.26
N GLN A 260 -2.42 -8.83 31.96
CA GLN A 260 -1.47 -7.83 32.47
C GLN A 260 -1.61 -6.48 31.77
N GLU A 261 -2.07 -6.46 30.51
CA GLU A 261 -2.21 -5.26 29.69
C GLU A 261 -3.63 -4.68 29.68
N THR A 262 -4.60 -5.31 30.35
CA THR A 262 -6.03 -4.91 30.36
C THR A 262 -6.59 -4.76 31.79
N ASN A 263 -5.85 -4.12 32.69
CA ASN A 263 -6.15 -4.06 34.12
C ASN A 263 -6.64 -2.70 34.63
N ASN A 264 -6.75 -1.68 33.77
CA ASN A 264 -7.22 -0.34 34.16
C ASN A 264 -8.69 -0.07 33.80
N ASN A 265 -9.40 -1.04 33.21
CA ASN A 265 -10.78 -0.91 32.77
C ASN A 265 -11.53 -2.27 32.84
N PRO A 266 -12.87 -2.27 32.91
CA PRO A 266 -13.66 -3.50 33.03
C PRO A 266 -14.04 -4.13 31.67
N PHE A 267 -13.50 -3.63 30.56
CA PHE A 267 -13.91 -4.01 29.20
C PHE A 267 -12.87 -4.85 28.46
N GLU A 268 -11.81 -5.27 29.15
CA GLU A 268 -10.66 -6.00 28.57
C GLU A 268 -10.00 -5.22 27.41
N LEU A 269 -10.10 -3.89 27.44
CA LEU A 269 -9.39 -3.03 26.51
C LEU A 269 -7.95 -2.86 26.97
N LYS A 270 -7.04 -2.80 26.00
CA LYS A 270 -5.63 -2.55 26.30
C LYS A 270 -5.47 -1.20 27.00
N ASN A 271 -4.67 -1.18 28.06
CA ASN A 271 -4.54 -0.04 28.97
C ASN A 271 -4.14 1.27 28.28
N ASP A 272 -3.35 1.23 27.21
CA ASP A 272 -2.91 2.42 26.46
C ASP A 272 -3.94 2.90 25.42
N PHE A 273 -4.93 2.06 25.11
CA PHE A 273 -6.03 2.38 24.24
C PHE A 273 -7.23 2.99 25.00
N TYR A 274 -7.45 2.56 26.24
CA TYR A 274 -8.49 3.06 27.13
C TYR A 274 -8.10 4.40 27.78
#